data_AF-A0A382AUF8-F1
#
_entry.id   AF-A0A382AUF8-F1
#
_cell.length_a   1.000
_cell.length_b   1.000
_cell.length_c   1.000
_cell.angle_alpha   90.00
_cell.angle_beta   90.00
_cell.angle_gamma   90.00
#
_symmetry.space_group_name_H-M   'P 1'
#
loop_
_entity.id
_entity.type
_entity.pdbx_description
1 polymer ?
#
loop_
_entity_poly.entity_id
_entity_poly.type
_entity_poly.pdbx_seq_one_letter_code
_entity_poly.pdbx_strand_id
1 'polypeptide(L)'
;MKTEPTEYRESHLLSLLKAFSWRIVATATTAMIAYVITGEIEVAVMIGSIEFFAKFSIYYGHERFWQLVPRGAIRRIAGSVAKQ
;
A
#
# COMPACT_ATOMS: atom_id res chain seq x y z
N MET A 1 -38.35 -13.21 -10.39
CA MET A 1 -37.48 -12.22 -11.07
C MET A 1 -36.12 -12.29 -10.39
N LYS A 2 -35.15 -13.01 -10.98
CA LYS A 2 -33.79 -13.10 -10.44
C LYS A 2 -33.06 -11.83 -10.87
N THR A 3 -32.68 -10.99 -9.92
CA THR A 3 -31.81 -9.85 -10.17
C THR A 3 -30.39 -10.39 -10.31
N GLU A 4 -29.93 -10.56 -11.55
CA GLU A 4 -28.51 -10.82 -11.82
C GLU A 4 -27.71 -9.62 -11.28
N PRO A 5 -26.69 -9.84 -10.43
CA PRO A 5 -25.82 -8.75 -10.02
C PRO A 5 -25.08 -8.25 -11.26
N THR A 6 -25.31 -6.99 -11.63
CA THR A 6 -24.55 -6.35 -12.70
C THR A 6 -23.08 -6.32 -12.27
N GLU A 7 -22.24 -7.06 -12.99
CA GLU A 7 -20.80 -7.08 -12.74
C GLU A 7 -20.26 -5.67 -12.98
N TYR A 8 -20.06 -4.91 -11.89
CA TYR A 8 -19.56 -3.54 -11.97
C TYR A 8 -18.09 -3.60 -12.37
N ARG A 9 -17.84 -3.52 -13.68
CA ARG A 9 -16.48 -3.48 -14.21
C ARG A 9 -15.87 -2.13 -13.89
N GLU A 10 -15.11 -2.06 -12.80
CA GLU A 10 -14.38 -0.85 -12.45
C GLU A 10 -13.47 -0.44 -13.61
N SER A 11 -13.63 0.79 -14.08
CA SER A 11 -12.72 1.38 -15.03
C SER A 11 -11.34 1.54 -14.38
N HIS A 12 -10.27 1.20 -15.09
CA HIS A 12 -8.89 1.43 -14.63
C HIS A 12 -8.66 2.87 -14.15
N LEU A 13 -9.37 3.84 -14.74
CA LEU A 13 -9.35 5.24 -14.31
C LEU A 13 -9.93 5.43 -12.90
N LEU A 14 -11.01 4.74 -12.54
CA LEU A 14 -11.57 4.78 -11.19
C LEU A 14 -10.59 4.22 -10.17
N SER A 15 -9.91 3.12 -10.49
CA SER A 15 -8.89 2.54 -9.60
C SER A 15 -7.70 3.48 -9.40
N LEU A 16 -7.25 4.18 -10.45
CA LEU A 16 -6.20 5.19 -10.34
C LEU A 16 -6.64 6.40 -9.49
N LEU A 17 -7.86 6.91 -9.72
CA LEU A 17 -8.43 8.01 -8.94
C LEU A 17 -8.60 7.65 -7.46
N LYS A 18 -9.07 6.43 -7.16
CA LYS A 18 -9.14 5.90 -5.79
C LYS A 18 -7.76 5.83 -5.14
N ALA A 19 -6.76 5.30 -5.86
CA ALA A 19 -5.40 5.22 -5.35
C ALA A 19 -4.80 6.61 -5.08
N PHE A 20 -5.09 7.59 -5.94
CA PHE A 20 -4.64 8.96 -5.75
C PHE A 20 -5.35 9.64 -4.57
N SER A 21 -6.67 9.51 -4.47
CA SER A 21 -7.46 10.00 -3.34
C SER A 21 -6.95 9.43 -2.01
N TRP A 22 -6.68 8.13 -1.97
CA TRP A 22 -6.12 7.48 -0.79
C TRP A 22 -4.74 8.02 -0.41
N ARG A 23 -3.89 8.32 -1.40
CA ARG A 23 -2.56 8.90 -1.14
C ARG A 23 -2.65 10.27 -0.49
N ILE A 24 -3.56 11.13 -0.95
CA ILE A 24 -3.78 12.46 -0.34
C ILE A 24 -4.24 12.32 1.12
N VAL A 25 -5.21 11.44 1.37
CA VAL A 25 -5.74 11.23 2.74
C VAL A 25 -4.64 10.69 3.67
N ALA A 26 -3.82 9.75 3.17
CA ALA A 26 -2.73 9.17 3.96
C ALA A 26 -1.65 10.21 4.32
N THR A 27 -1.13 10.98 3.35
CA THR A 27 -0.13 12.01 3.64
C THR A 27 -0.68 13.14 4.50
N ALA A 28 -1.95 13.54 4.29
CA ALA A 28 -2.61 14.53 5.14
C ALA A 28 -2.72 14.05 6.59
N THR A 29 -3.05 12.76 6.78
CA THR A 29 -3.14 12.16 8.12
C THR A 29 -1.78 12.16 8.81
N THR A 30 -0.71 11.77 8.12
CA THR A 30 0.65 11.80 8.67
C THR A 30 1.08 13.22 9.05
N ALA A 31 0.86 14.19 8.16
CA ALA A 31 1.17 15.59 8.42
C ALA A 31 0.36 16.14 9.60
N MET A 32 -0.92 15.78 9.73
CA MET A 32 -1.76 16.17 10.85
C MET A 32 -1.26 15.57 12.17
N ILE A 33 -0.91 14.28 12.19
CA ILE A 33 -0.33 13.63 13.37
C ILE A 33 0.99 14.31 13.76
N ALA A 34 1.86 14.54 12.79
CA ALA A 34 3.13 15.24 13.02
C ALA A 34 2.91 16.61 13.63
N TYR A 35 1.99 17.41 13.06
CA TYR A 35 1.65 18.74 13.57
C TYR A 35 1.07 18.69 14.99
N VAL A 36 0.17 17.73 15.29
CA VAL A 36 -0.40 17.59 16.64
C VAL A 36 0.68 17.25 17.68
N ILE A 37 1.71 16.49 17.29
CA ILE A 37 2.81 16.11 18.19
C ILE A 37 3.82 17.25 18.37
N THR A 38 4.21 17.93 17.28
CA THR A 38 5.30 18.93 17.31
C THR A 38 4.82 20.36 17.51
N GLY A 39 3.57 20.67 17.15
CA GLY A 39 3.05 22.04 17.08
C GLY A 39 3.61 22.87 15.92
N GLU A 40 4.48 22.31 15.09
CA GLU A 40 5.20 23.04 14.05
C GLU A 40 4.86 22.54 12.64
N ILE A 41 4.37 23.45 11.79
CA ILE A 41 3.95 23.16 10.42
C ILE A 41 5.13 22.75 9.54
N GLU A 42 6.29 23.38 9.71
CA GLU A 42 7.49 23.07 8.92
C GLU A 42 7.92 21.61 9.11
N VAL A 43 7.93 21.15 10.37
CA VAL A 43 8.27 19.76 10.70
C VAL A 43 7.22 18.78 10.15
N ALA A 44 5.93 19.14 10.22
CA ALA A 44 4.85 18.32 9.68
C ALA A 44 4.94 18.13 8.15
N VAL A 45 5.25 19.19 7.40
CA VAL A 45 5.46 19.15 5.95
C VAL A 45 6.70 18.34 5.60
N MET A 46 7.78 18.49 6.37
CA MET A 46 9.01 17.72 6.18
C MET A 46 8.76 16.22 6.40
N ILE A 47 8.07 15.85 7.48
CA ILE A 47 7.71 14.45 7.75
C ILE A 47 6.81 13.88 6.65
N GLY A 48 5.76 14.60 6.25
CA GLY A 48 4.87 14.15 5.17
C GLY A 48 5.61 13.92 3.85
N SER A 49 6.57 14.79 3.53
CA SER A 49 7.40 14.66 2.32
C SER A 49 8.33 13.45 2.39
N ILE A 50 9.03 13.26 3.52
CA ILE A 50 9.91 12.11 3.74
C ILE A 50 9.10 10.81 3.71
N GLU A 51 7.94 10.77 4.35
CA GLU A 51 7.05 9.60 4.40
C GLU A 51 6.64 9.13 2.99
N PHE A 52 6.32 10.07 2.11
CA PHE A 52 5.98 9.77 0.72
C PHE A 52 7.14 9.04 -0.01
N PHE A 53 8.35 9.59 0.04
CA PHE A 53 9.52 8.98 -0.60
C PHE A 53 9.96 7.69 0.09
N ALA A 54 9.88 7.63 1.42
CA ALA A 54 10.22 6.44 2.19
C ALA A 54 9.32 5.26 1.81
N LYS A 55 8.00 5.47 1.69
CA LYS A 55 7.07 4.44 1.23
C LYS A 55 7.39 3.93 -0.16
N PHE A 56 7.76 4.81 -1.08
CA PHE A 56 8.19 4.40 -2.43
C PHE A 56 9.44 3.51 -2.37
N SER A 57 10.47 3.95 -1.64
CA SER A 57 11.73 3.19 -1.50
C SER A 57 11.52 1.84 -0.82
N ILE A 58 10.74 1.79 0.27
CA ILE A 58 10.41 0.54 0.98
C ILE A 58 9.58 -0.38 0.09
N TYR A 59 8.57 0.13 -0.61
CA TYR A 59 7.74 -0.68 -1.51
C TYR A 59 8.59 -1.30 -2.62
N TYR A 60 9.46 -0.50 -3.26
CA TYR A 60 10.37 -1.00 -4.27
C TYR A 60 11.31 -2.07 -3.72
N GLY A 61 11.95 -1.82 -2.57
CA GLY A 61 12.82 -2.79 -1.90
C GLY A 61 12.08 -4.07 -1.53
N HIS A 62 10.86 -3.96 -1.03
CA HIS A 62 9.99 -5.09 -0.70
C HIS A 62 9.66 -5.93 -1.95
N GLU A 63 9.33 -5.29 -3.08
CA GLU A 63 9.08 -6.00 -4.33
C GLU A 63 10.33 -6.73 -4.85
N ARG A 64 11.51 -6.08 -4.77
CA ARG A 64 12.79 -6.71 -5.14
C ARG A 64 13.15 -7.86 -4.21
N PHE A 65 12.95 -7.71 -2.92
CA PHE A 65 13.12 -8.79 -1.95
C PHE A 65 12.23 -9.99 -2.31
N TRP A 66 10.95 -9.76 -2.61
CA TRP A 66 10.04 -10.84 -3.04
C TRP A 66 10.42 -11.49 -4.37
N GLN A 67 11.07 -10.78 -5.28
CA GLN A 67 11.59 -11.37 -6.52
C GLN A 67 12.82 -12.26 -6.26
N LEU A 68 13.64 -11.93 -5.25
CA LEU A 68 14.81 -12.70 -4.86
C LEU A 68 14.46 -13.95 -4.02
N VAL A 69 13.32 -13.94 -3.34
CA VAL A 69 12.85 -15.08 -2.54
C VAL A 69 12.49 -16.27 -3.45
N PRO A 70 13.19 -17.41 -3.38
CA PRO A 70 12.89 -18.57 -4.21
C PRO A 70 11.57 -19.22 -3.77
N ARG A 71 10.50 -18.93 -4.52
CA ARG A 71 9.14 -19.47 -4.30
C ARG A 71 9.09 -21.00 -4.28
N GLY A 72 10.05 -21.68 -4.90
CA GLY A 72 10.18 -23.14 -4.92
C GLY A 72 10.46 -23.77 -3.54
N ALA A 73 11.18 -23.08 -2.65
CA ALA A 73 11.44 -23.57 -1.30
C ALA A 73 10.19 -23.46 -0.42
N ILE A 74 9.47 -22.34 -0.52
CA ILE A 74 8.23 -22.09 0.22
C ILE A 74 7.14 -23.11 -0.18
N ARG A 75 6.98 -23.37 -1.48
CA ARG A 75 5.98 -24.32 -1.99
C ARG A 75 6.27 -25.77 -1.58
N ARG A 76 7.55 -26.14 -1.43
CA ARG A 76 7.97 -27.47 -0.93
C ARG A 76 7.60 -27.66 0.54
N ILE A 77 7.83 -26.65 1.39
CA ILE A 77 7.49 -26.70 2.83
C ILE A 77 5.97 -26.77 3.02
N ALA A 78 5.21 -25.94 2.31
CA ALA A 78 3.75 -25.97 2.38
C ALA A 78 3.14 -27.29 1.88
N GLY A 79 3.72 -27.87 0.82
CA GLY A 79 3.29 -29.18 0.30
C GLY A 79 3.58 -30.36 1.23
N SER A 80 4.65 -30.31 2.03
CA SER A 80 4.94 -31.34 3.03
C SER A 80 3.98 -31.31 4.23
N VAL A 81 3.45 -30.14 4.58
CA VAL A 81 2.47 -30.00 5.68
C VAL A 81 1.08 -30.46 5.25
N ALA A 82 0.69 -30.26 3.99
CA ALA A 82 -0.61 -30.69 3.47
C ALA A 82 -0.72 -32.21 3.21
N LYS A 83 0.39 -32.97 3.38
CA LYS A 83 0.45 -34.42 3.14
C LYS A 83 0.61 -35.26 4.41
N GLN A 84 0.52 -34.64 5.59
CA GLN A 84 0.34 -35.33 6.88
C GLN A 84 -1.14 -35.30 7.26
#